data_AF-A0A841XUV1-F1
#
_entry.id   AF-A0A841XUV1-F1
#
_cell.length_a   1.000
_cell.length_b   1.000
_cell.length_c   1.000
_cell.angle_alpha   90.00
_cell.angle_beta   90.00
_cell.angle_gamma   90.00
#
_symmetry.space_group_name_H-M   'P 1'
#
loop_
_entity.id
_entity.type
_entity.pdbx_description
1 polymer ?
#
loop_
_entity_poly.entity_id
_entity_poly.type
_entity_poly.pdbx_seq_one_letter_code
_entity_poly.pdbx_strand_id
1 'polypeptide(L)'
;MYSKDTFDDFASLNNIIKLLKKDSSFNSHCQQEKIMKGDTVELADAYNVYFYIIQSGCMKYNHDLNSTDEFQFLISTGDMPLMRPYAQALHHRPVCTALVDTIWWKIDFPFFKKCLLVEDPKNIILVHQIELTRKKLYGNYLKNLLSSRQRVLFSLAALIDGKVPREANVMELPDYLNYNILAELSATSKNYTSDILGDLRKQDILVSTKKPWIITDIEKFRALTTSENIPYL
;
A
#
# COMPACT_ATOMS: atom_id res chain seq x y z
N MET A 1 -26.08 7.89 -6.52
CA MET A 1 -24.84 7.21 -6.12
C MET A 1 -23.72 8.23 -6.29
N TYR A 2 -22.87 8.51 -5.28
CA TYR A 2 -21.80 9.52 -5.44
C TYR A 2 -20.81 9.08 -6.51
N SER A 3 -20.19 10.03 -7.21
CA SER A 3 -19.11 9.71 -8.15
C SER A 3 -17.87 9.23 -7.38
N LYS A 4 -17.05 8.39 -8.01
CA LYS A 4 -15.80 7.88 -7.42
C LYS A 4 -14.90 9.04 -6.98
N ASP A 5 -14.77 10.05 -7.83
CA ASP A 5 -13.94 11.23 -7.56
C ASP A 5 -14.42 11.98 -6.31
N THR A 6 -15.75 12.07 -6.10
CA THR A 6 -16.31 12.67 -4.88
C THR A 6 -15.96 11.89 -3.61
N PHE A 7 -15.93 10.55 -3.69
CA PHE A 7 -15.49 9.71 -2.57
C PHE A 7 -14.00 9.90 -2.29
N ASP A 8 -13.18 9.85 -3.34
CA ASP A 8 -11.72 9.97 -3.25
C ASP A 8 -11.30 11.34 -2.69
N ASP A 9 -11.93 12.42 -3.14
CA ASP A 9 -11.66 13.77 -2.66
C ASP A 9 -12.06 13.95 -1.19
N PHE A 10 -13.23 13.43 -0.81
CA PHE A 10 -13.71 13.54 0.57
C PHE A 10 -12.89 12.69 1.55
N ALA A 11 -12.51 11.48 1.15
CA ALA A 11 -11.69 10.59 1.97
C ALA A 11 -10.18 10.87 1.84
N SER A 12 -9.78 11.90 1.11
CA SER A 12 -8.38 12.28 0.97
C SER A 12 -7.75 12.64 2.32
N LEU A 13 -6.46 12.32 2.49
CA LEU A 13 -5.65 12.70 3.66
C LEU A 13 -5.85 14.18 4.03
N ASN A 14 -5.76 15.07 3.05
CA ASN A 14 -5.87 16.51 3.26
C ASN A 14 -7.23 16.89 3.84
N ASN A 15 -8.31 16.27 3.36
CA ASN A 15 -9.64 16.53 3.88
C ASN A 15 -9.82 15.94 5.29
N ILE A 16 -9.40 14.69 5.52
CA ILE A 16 -9.45 14.05 6.86
C ILE A 16 -8.76 14.93 7.91
N ILE A 17 -7.52 15.38 7.64
CA ILE A 17 -6.79 16.25 8.57
C ILE A 17 -7.48 17.60 8.75
N LYS A 18 -8.08 18.19 7.70
CA LYS A 18 -8.87 19.42 7.82
C LYS A 18 -10.10 19.23 8.72
N LEU A 19 -10.81 18.11 8.60
CA LEU A 19 -11.97 17.79 9.44
C LEU A 19 -11.55 17.67 10.91
N LEU A 20 -10.48 16.92 11.19
CA LEU A 20 -9.99 16.73 12.56
C LEU A 20 -9.52 18.05 13.19
N LYS A 21 -8.91 18.95 12.42
CA LYS A 21 -8.46 20.27 12.88
C LYS A 21 -9.59 21.24 13.26
N LYS A 22 -10.85 20.94 12.93
CA LYS A 22 -11.99 21.77 13.36
C LYS A 22 -12.25 21.69 14.86
N ASP A 23 -11.87 20.59 15.51
CA ASP A 23 -11.96 20.46 16.96
C ASP A 23 -10.73 21.11 17.62
N SER A 24 -10.96 21.97 18.62
CA SER A 24 -9.90 22.71 19.32
C SER A 24 -8.91 21.82 20.06
N SER A 25 -9.28 20.56 20.34
CA SER A 25 -8.42 19.57 21.00
C SER A 25 -7.56 18.76 20.01
N PHE A 26 -7.52 19.11 18.72
CA PHE A 26 -6.74 18.38 17.71
C PHE A 26 -5.29 18.08 18.14
N ASN A 27 -4.55 19.09 18.61
CA ASN A 27 -3.13 18.94 18.96
C ASN A 27 -2.89 18.08 20.21
N SER A 28 -3.89 17.86 21.06
CA SER A 28 -3.76 16.95 22.20
C SER A 28 -4.03 15.49 21.83
N HIS A 29 -4.68 15.23 20.70
CA HIS A 29 -5.12 13.90 20.27
C HIS A 29 -4.44 13.40 18.99
N CYS A 30 -3.69 14.26 18.29
CA CYS A 30 -3.04 13.92 17.03
C CYS A 30 -1.55 14.24 17.10
N GLN A 31 -0.71 13.26 16.79
CA GLN A 31 0.74 13.40 16.77
C GLN A 31 1.29 12.98 15.41
N GLN A 32 2.25 13.73 14.88
CA GLN A 32 3.04 13.29 13.74
C GLN A 32 4.25 12.53 14.26
N GLU A 33 4.47 11.33 13.75
CA GLU A 33 5.68 10.55 14.04
C GLU A 33 6.45 10.36 12.73
N LYS A 34 7.78 10.43 12.84
CA LYS A 34 8.70 10.11 11.75
C LYS A 34 9.29 8.72 12.00
N ILE A 35 9.20 7.86 10.99
CA ILE A 35 9.76 6.51 10.98
C ILE A 35 10.90 6.51 9.96
N MET A 36 12.10 6.12 10.40
CA MET A 36 13.26 6.11 9.51
C MET A 36 13.21 4.89 8.59
N LYS A 37 13.77 5.01 7.39
CA LYS A 37 13.90 3.88 6.48
C LYS A 37 14.52 2.66 7.17
N GLY A 38 13.85 1.51 7.06
CA GLY A 38 14.27 0.23 7.64
C GLY A 38 13.68 -0.05 9.01
N ASP A 39 13.17 0.97 9.72
CA ASP A 39 12.53 0.79 11.00
C ASP A 39 11.21 0.03 10.85
N THR A 40 10.89 -0.75 11.87
CA THR A 40 9.64 -1.49 11.98
C THR A 40 8.77 -0.91 13.07
N VAL A 41 7.47 -0.83 12.81
CA VAL A 41 6.46 -0.50 13.80
C VAL A 41 5.47 -1.65 13.86
N GLU A 42 5.42 -2.28 15.02
CA GLU A 42 4.37 -3.22 15.34
C GLU A 42 3.11 -2.42 15.69
N LEU A 43 2.02 -2.67 14.98
CA LEU A 43 0.72 -2.06 15.31
C LEU A 43 0.09 -2.84 16.46
N ALA A 44 0.79 -2.79 17.60
CA ALA A 44 0.41 -3.39 18.84
C ALA A 44 -0.55 -2.44 19.56
N ASP A 45 -1.84 -2.69 19.42
CA ASP A 45 -2.75 -2.37 20.50
C ASP A 45 -3.95 -3.29 20.50
N ALA A 46 -4.27 -3.78 21.69
CA ALA A 46 -5.39 -4.70 21.90
C ALA A 46 -6.76 -4.01 21.72
N TYR A 47 -6.84 -2.69 21.52
CA TYR A 47 -8.11 -1.96 21.68
C TYR A 47 -8.29 -0.71 20.81
N ASN A 48 -7.90 -0.72 19.52
CA ASN A 48 -8.10 0.46 18.63
C ASN A 48 -7.75 1.78 19.35
N VAL A 49 -6.63 1.85 20.06
CA VAL A 49 -6.29 3.04 20.86
C VAL A 49 -5.98 4.20 19.93
N TYR A 50 -5.25 3.88 18.86
CA TYR A 50 -4.84 4.83 17.85
C TYR A 50 -5.33 4.41 16.46
N PHE A 51 -5.68 5.42 15.70
CA PHE A 51 -5.84 5.43 14.25
C PHE A 51 -4.54 5.96 13.63
N TYR A 52 -4.12 5.34 12.53
CA TYR A 52 -2.92 5.75 11.79
C TYR A 52 -3.26 6.10 10.35
N ILE A 53 -2.67 7.16 9.81
CA ILE A 53 -2.75 7.50 8.39
C ILE A 53 -1.41 8.02 7.88
N ILE A 54 -0.93 7.48 6.76
CA ILE A 54 0.36 7.88 6.20
C ILE A 54 0.23 9.26 5.57
N GLN A 55 1.07 10.20 6.02
CA GLN A 55 1.16 11.53 5.43
C GLN A 55 2.08 11.55 4.21
N SER A 56 3.24 10.91 4.33
CA SER A 56 4.24 10.84 3.25
C SER A 56 5.14 9.64 3.44
N GLY A 57 5.61 9.06 2.34
CA GLY A 57 6.50 7.90 2.36
C GLY A 57 5.79 6.62 1.92
N CYS A 58 6.45 5.50 2.14
CA CYS A 58 5.96 4.18 1.76
C CYS A 58 6.48 3.15 2.74
N MET A 59 5.58 2.29 3.20
CA MET A 59 5.89 1.19 4.07
C MET A 59 5.37 -0.12 3.48
N LYS A 60 6.00 -1.22 3.87
CA LYS A 60 5.49 -2.56 3.69
C LYS A 60 4.62 -2.91 4.89
N TYR A 61 3.37 -3.31 4.65
CA TYR A 61 2.49 -3.89 5.64
C TYR A 61 2.58 -5.41 5.56
N ASN A 62 2.87 -6.06 6.68
CA ASN A 62 2.93 -7.51 6.81
C ASN A 62 2.00 -7.98 7.93
N HIS A 63 1.18 -8.98 7.64
CA HIS A 63 0.36 -9.66 8.64
C HIS A 63 0.47 -11.17 8.45
N ASP A 64 1.04 -11.84 9.45
CA ASP A 64 1.14 -13.30 9.50
C ASP A 64 -0.19 -13.86 10.00
N LEU A 65 -0.84 -14.73 9.22
CA LEU A 65 -2.12 -15.36 9.59
C LEU A 65 -1.99 -16.84 9.96
N ASN A 66 -0.79 -17.31 10.34
CA ASN A 66 -0.41 -18.69 10.70
C ASN A 66 0.48 -19.37 9.63
N SER A 67 1.69 -18.82 9.44
CA SER A 67 2.88 -19.47 8.85
C SER A 67 2.82 -19.97 7.39
N THR A 68 1.66 -20.04 6.75
CA THR A 68 1.53 -20.34 5.30
C THR A 68 0.98 -19.20 4.47
N ASP A 69 0.20 -18.29 5.08
CA ASP A 69 -0.42 -17.16 4.40
C ASP A 69 0.11 -15.83 4.97
N GLU A 70 1.12 -15.29 4.29
CA GLU A 70 1.65 -13.95 4.58
C GLU A 70 0.85 -12.91 3.78
N PHE A 71 0.08 -12.07 4.47
CA PHE A 71 -0.57 -10.91 3.85
C PHE A 71 0.42 -9.77 3.79
N GLN A 72 0.97 -9.54 2.60
CA GLN A 72 1.95 -8.49 2.35
C GLN A 72 1.49 -7.54 1.24
N PHE A 73 1.43 -6.25 1.55
CA PHE A 73 1.16 -5.20 0.57
C PHE A 73 1.86 -3.89 0.93
N LEU A 74 1.86 -2.95 -0.01
CA LEU A 74 2.40 -1.61 0.21
C LEU A 74 1.32 -0.67 0.74
N ILE A 75 1.73 0.19 1.65
CA ILE A 75 0.96 1.31 2.17
C ILE A 75 1.74 2.60 1.93
N SER A 76 1.06 3.62 1.46
CA SER A 76 1.62 4.91 1.04
C SER A 76 0.71 6.05 1.47
N THR A 77 1.02 7.29 1.06
CA THR A 77 0.23 8.48 1.40
C THR A 77 -1.27 8.27 1.30
N GLY A 78 -1.99 8.58 2.38
CA GLY A 78 -3.44 8.41 2.50
C GLY A 78 -3.90 7.03 3.00
N ASP A 79 -3.05 6.01 2.95
CA ASP A 79 -3.40 4.69 3.46
C ASP A 79 -3.50 4.66 4.98
N MET A 80 -4.48 3.89 5.47
CA MET A 80 -4.72 3.65 6.89
C MET A 80 -4.37 2.19 7.22
N PRO A 81 -3.20 1.92 7.82
CA PRO A 81 -2.73 0.54 8.00
C PRO A 81 -3.52 -0.26 9.03
N LEU A 82 -4.26 0.38 9.92
CA LEU A 82 -5.09 -0.31 10.90
C LEU A 82 -6.45 0.35 11.06
N MET A 83 -7.50 -0.42 10.77
CA MET A 83 -8.87 -0.09 11.12
C MET A 83 -9.61 -1.39 11.46
N ARG A 84 -9.79 -1.69 12.75
CA ARG A 84 -10.52 -2.90 13.16
C ARG A 84 -11.98 -2.56 13.47
N PRO A 85 -12.95 -3.21 12.80
CA PRO A 85 -14.37 -3.03 13.13
C PRO A 85 -14.74 -3.68 14.48
N TYR A 86 -13.99 -4.69 14.93
CA TYR A 86 -14.27 -5.43 16.16
C TYR A 86 -13.00 -5.71 16.98
N ALA A 87 -13.16 -5.80 18.30
CA ALA A 87 -12.09 -5.98 19.28
C ALA A 87 -11.66 -7.46 19.48
N GLN A 88 -12.05 -8.39 18.60
CA GLN A 88 -11.67 -9.80 18.78
C GLN A 88 -10.17 -9.99 18.52
N ALA A 89 -9.52 -10.73 19.42
CA ALA A 89 -8.09 -10.95 19.44
C ALA A 89 -7.64 -11.75 18.21
N LEU A 90 -7.02 -11.07 17.25
CA LEU A 90 -6.09 -11.73 16.34
C LEU A 90 -4.81 -11.97 17.13
N HIS A 91 -4.36 -13.23 17.20
CA HIS A 91 -3.14 -13.59 17.90
C HIS A 91 -1.89 -12.99 17.24
N HIS A 92 -1.98 -12.61 15.96
CA HIS A 92 -0.88 -12.05 15.18
C HIS A 92 -1.04 -10.56 14.92
N ARG A 93 0.03 -9.82 15.19
CA ARG A 93 0.06 -8.36 15.12
C ARG A 93 0.67 -7.92 13.79
N PRO A 94 0.01 -7.03 13.04
CA PRO A 94 0.60 -6.56 11.80
C PRO A 94 1.82 -5.68 12.09
N VAL A 95 2.83 -5.83 11.25
CA VAL A 95 4.08 -5.08 11.31
C VAL A 95 4.19 -4.25 10.06
N CYS A 96 4.48 -2.95 10.24
CA CYS A 96 4.81 -2.05 9.15
C CYS A 96 6.32 -1.81 9.12
N THR A 97 6.96 -1.96 7.96
CA THR A 97 8.39 -1.65 7.77
C THR A 97 8.55 -0.49 6.81
N ALA A 98 9.21 0.59 7.22
CA ALA A 98 9.44 1.74 6.38
C ALA A 98 10.41 1.43 5.23
N LEU A 99 9.98 1.59 3.97
CA LEU A 99 10.83 1.40 2.78
C LEU A 99 11.63 2.67 2.43
N VAL A 100 11.10 3.81 2.88
CA VAL A 100 11.69 5.16 2.86
C VAL A 100 11.32 5.87 4.17
N ASP A 101 11.99 6.98 4.48
CA ASP A 101 11.56 7.85 5.57
C ASP A 101 10.08 8.18 5.42
N THR A 102 9.31 7.82 6.44
CA THR A 102 7.85 7.89 6.41
C THR A 102 7.38 8.79 7.55
N ILE A 103 6.39 9.62 7.25
CA ILE A 103 5.68 10.42 8.25
C ILE A 103 4.24 9.94 8.24
N TRP A 104 3.71 9.67 9.42
CA TRP A 104 2.30 9.34 9.61
C TRP A 104 1.69 10.17 10.73
N TRP A 105 0.37 10.22 10.75
CA TRP A 105 -0.38 10.71 11.89
C TRP A 105 -0.78 9.53 12.77
N LYS A 106 -0.50 9.63 14.06
CA LYS A 106 -1.05 8.81 15.12
C LYS A 106 -2.13 9.62 15.83
N ILE A 107 -3.36 9.11 15.82
CA ILE A 107 -4.56 9.84 16.22
C ILE A 107 -5.32 9.01 17.24
N ASP A 108 -5.71 9.59 18.37
CA ASP A 108 -6.56 8.91 19.35
C ASP A 108 -7.87 8.49 18.69
N PHE A 109 -8.16 7.18 18.68
CA PHE A 109 -9.34 6.65 18.01
C PHE A 109 -10.67 7.17 18.59
N PRO A 110 -10.84 7.36 19.92
CA PRO A 110 -12.06 7.97 20.45
C PRO A 110 -12.28 9.40 19.94
N PHE A 111 -11.21 10.18 19.80
CA PHE A 111 -11.25 11.53 19.24
C PHE A 111 -11.63 11.48 17.75
N PHE A 112 -10.99 10.61 16.97
CA PHE A 112 -11.33 10.39 15.57
C PHE A 112 -12.81 10.05 15.38
N LYS A 113 -13.32 9.07 16.15
CA LYS A 113 -14.73 8.66 16.12
C LYS A 113 -15.68 9.82 16.45
N LYS A 114 -15.37 10.61 17.49
CA LYS A 114 -16.16 11.81 17.86
C LYS A 114 -16.24 12.80 16.70
N CYS A 115 -15.11 13.09 16.05
CA CYS A 115 -15.06 14.01 14.91
C CYS A 115 -15.88 13.49 13.73
N LEU A 116 -15.77 12.21 13.39
CA LEU A 116 -16.52 11.61 12.28
C LEU A 116 -18.03 11.65 12.51
N LEU A 117 -18.52 11.46 13.74
CA LEU A 117 -19.96 11.54 14.04
C LEU A 117 -20.58 12.90 13.68
N VAL A 118 -19.78 13.97 13.70
CA VAL A 118 -20.22 15.33 13.37
C VAL A 118 -19.96 15.65 11.91
N GLU A 119 -18.75 15.36 11.44
CA GLU A 119 -18.23 15.85 10.15
C GLU A 119 -18.45 14.88 8.98
N ASP A 120 -18.63 13.59 9.27
CA ASP A 120 -18.89 12.53 8.29
C ASP A 120 -20.00 11.58 8.77
N PRO A 121 -21.25 12.08 8.93
CA PRO A 121 -22.37 11.28 9.44
C PRO A 121 -22.74 10.09 8.54
N LYS A 122 -22.24 10.07 7.29
CA LYS A 122 -22.44 8.98 6.34
C LYS A 122 -21.31 7.94 6.34
N ASN A 123 -20.29 8.14 7.17
CA ASN A 123 -19.09 7.28 7.27
C ASN A 123 -18.39 7.07 5.92
N ILE A 124 -18.38 8.08 5.06
CA ILE A 124 -17.75 8.07 3.73
C ILE A 124 -16.28 7.65 3.85
N ILE A 125 -15.56 8.18 4.83
CA ILE A 125 -14.14 7.88 5.07
C ILE A 125 -13.94 6.38 5.37
N LEU A 126 -14.80 5.81 6.22
CA LEU A 126 -14.68 4.40 6.60
C LEU A 126 -15.07 3.46 5.46
N VAL A 127 -16.11 3.81 4.71
CA VAL A 127 -16.55 3.05 3.53
C VAL A 127 -15.46 3.04 2.46
N HIS A 128 -14.84 4.20 2.20
CA HIS A 128 -13.72 4.32 1.27
C HIS A 128 -12.53 3.45 1.70
N GLN A 129 -12.16 3.49 2.98
CA GLN A 129 -11.07 2.67 3.51
C GLN A 129 -11.34 1.16 3.40
N ILE A 130 -12.59 0.72 3.63
CA ILE A 130 -13.00 -0.68 3.43
C ILE A 130 -12.80 -1.08 1.96
N GLU A 131 -13.19 -0.22 1.01
CA GLU A 131 -13.01 -0.49 -0.42
C GLU A 131 -11.53 -0.63 -0.79
N LEU A 132 -10.68 0.30 -0.34
CA LEU A 132 -9.24 0.26 -0.60
C LEU A 132 -8.59 -1.00 0.00
N THR A 133 -8.96 -1.34 1.23
CA THR A 133 -8.44 -2.53 1.92
C THR A 133 -8.91 -3.81 1.22
N ARG A 134 -10.17 -3.86 0.77
CA ARG A 134 -10.71 -4.96 -0.03
C ARG A 134 -9.92 -5.15 -1.33
N LYS A 135 -9.60 -4.08 -2.05
CA LYS A 135 -8.77 -4.14 -3.27
C LYS A 135 -7.40 -4.78 -2.97
N LYS A 136 -6.75 -4.38 -1.87
CA LYS A 136 -5.44 -4.93 -1.45
C LYS A 136 -5.50 -6.40 -1.02
N LEU A 137 -6.55 -6.79 -0.31
CA LEU A 137 -6.77 -8.18 0.09
C LEU A 137 -7.06 -9.06 -1.13
N TYR A 138 -7.92 -8.60 -2.04
CA TYR A 138 -8.22 -9.31 -3.28
C TYR A 138 -6.97 -9.46 -4.17
N GLY A 139 -6.13 -8.43 -4.27
CA GLY A 139 -4.86 -8.50 -4.97
C GLY A 139 -3.90 -9.55 -4.38
N ASN A 140 -3.83 -9.65 -3.05
CA ASN A 140 -3.05 -10.71 -2.40
C ASN A 140 -3.61 -12.11 -2.68
N TYR A 141 -4.94 -12.27 -2.62
CA TYR A 141 -5.59 -13.53 -2.95
C TYR A 141 -5.30 -13.96 -4.39
N LEU A 142 -5.47 -13.06 -5.36
CA LEU A 142 -5.15 -13.33 -6.77
C LEU A 142 -3.69 -13.72 -6.94
N LYS A 143 -2.76 -13.01 -6.28
CA LYS A 143 -1.33 -13.32 -6.32
C LYS A 143 -1.04 -14.75 -5.86
N ASN A 144 -1.76 -15.29 -4.87
CA ASN A 144 -1.57 -16.66 -4.39
C ASN A 144 -2.00 -17.73 -5.40
N LEU A 145 -2.82 -17.38 -6.40
CA LEU A 145 -3.22 -18.28 -7.48
C LEU A 145 -2.23 -18.29 -8.66
N LEU A 146 -1.25 -17.38 -8.66
CA LEU A 146 -0.30 -17.19 -9.75
C LEU A 146 0.98 -18.00 -9.54
N SER A 147 1.59 -18.43 -10.65
CA SER A 147 2.95 -19.00 -10.64
C SER A 147 3.97 -17.96 -10.15
N SER A 148 5.14 -18.42 -9.68
CA SER A 148 6.21 -17.52 -9.22
C SER A 148 6.59 -16.45 -10.25
N ARG A 149 6.59 -16.77 -11.55
CA ARG A 149 6.85 -15.79 -12.62
C ARG A 149 5.75 -14.74 -12.71
N GLN A 150 4.50 -15.20 -12.78
CA GLN A 150 3.35 -14.32 -12.84
C GLN A 150 3.24 -13.42 -11.60
N ARG A 151 3.62 -13.90 -10.40
CA ARG A 151 3.64 -13.09 -9.18
C ARG A 151 4.63 -11.92 -9.24
N VAL A 152 5.79 -12.11 -9.87
CA VAL A 152 6.77 -11.03 -10.10
C VAL A 152 6.22 -9.98 -11.05
N LEU A 153 5.66 -10.42 -12.18
CA LEU A 153 5.06 -9.52 -13.16
C LEU A 153 3.83 -8.79 -12.59
N PHE A 154 2.99 -9.48 -11.84
CA PHE A 154 1.85 -8.91 -11.13
C PHE A 154 2.29 -7.84 -10.11
N SER A 155 3.34 -8.10 -9.34
CA SER A 155 3.88 -7.14 -8.37
C SER A 155 4.46 -5.90 -9.05
N LEU A 156 5.11 -6.06 -10.21
CA LEU A 156 5.57 -4.93 -11.04
C LEU A 156 4.40 -4.14 -11.61
N ALA A 157 3.35 -4.81 -12.10
CA ALA A 157 2.13 -4.16 -12.58
C ALA A 157 1.44 -3.34 -11.48
N ALA A 158 1.32 -3.91 -10.27
CA ALA A 158 0.78 -3.21 -9.12
C ALA A 158 1.60 -1.97 -8.71
N LEU A 159 2.93 -1.97 -8.96
CA LEU A 159 3.81 -0.84 -8.66
C LEU A 159 3.67 0.32 -9.64
N ILE A 160 3.11 0.09 -10.84
CA ILE A 160 2.91 1.10 -11.88
C ILE A 160 1.44 1.48 -12.08
N ASP A 161 0.51 0.68 -11.56
CA ASP A 161 -0.92 0.97 -11.63
C ASP A 161 -1.26 2.31 -10.97
N GLY A 162 -2.08 3.11 -11.64
CA GLY A 162 -2.51 4.43 -11.18
C GLY A 162 -1.41 5.50 -11.06
N LYS A 163 -0.16 5.23 -11.44
CA LYS A 163 0.93 6.21 -11.40
C LYS A 163 1.05 7.01 -12.69
N VAL A 164 1.56 8.22 -12.57
CA VAL A 164 1.85 9.09 -13.71
C VAL A 164 3.15 8.62 -14.38
N PRO A 165 3.10 8.26 -15.68
CA PRO A 165 4.31 7.91 -16.43
C PRO A 165 5.30 9.08 -16.46
N ARG A 166 6.60 8.77 -16.54
CA ARG A 166 7.63 9.80 -16.78
C ARG A 166 7.49 10.39 -18.18
N GLU A 167 7.21 9.52 -19.14
CA GLU A 167 6.95 9.82 -20.54
C GLU A 167 5.82 8.90 -21.04
N ALA A 168 5.26 9.16 -22.22
CA ALA A 168 4.06 8.49 -22.72
C ALA A 168 4.06 6.94 -22.64
N ASN A 169 5.23 6.30 -22.70
CA ASN A 169 5.38 4.85 -22.61
C ASN A 169 6.49 4.39 -21.62
N VAL A 170 6.95 5.29 -20.75
CA VAL A 170 8.09 5.04 -19.86
C VAL A 170 7.66 5.29 -18.42
N MET A 171 7.87 4.29 -17.56
CA MET A 171 7.57 4.36 -16.13
C MET A 171 8.83 4.15 -15.30
N GLU A 172 9.04 5.04 -14.33
CA GLU A 172 10.05 4.82 -13.28
C GLU A 172 9.43 4.05 -12.11
N LEU A 173 10.09 2.96 -11.73
CA LEU A 173 9.74 2.22 -10.52
C LEU A 173 10.31 2.94 -9.28
N PRO A 174 9.70 2.76 -8.10
CA PRO A 174 10.13 3.48 -6.89
C PRO A 174 11.60 3.21 -6.52
N ASP A 175 12.32 4.24 -6.07
CA ASP A 175 13.76 4.16 -5.71
C ASP A 175 14.08 3.15 -4.60
N TYR A 176 13.13 2.91 -3.70
CA TYR A 176 13.29 1.91 -2.66
C TYR A 176 13.36 0.49 -3.24
N LEU A 177 12.68 0.24 -4.36
CA LEU A 177 12.54 -1.09 -4.97
C LEU A 177 13.91 -1.71 -5.26
N ASN A 178 14.06 -2.96 -4.89
CA ASN A 178 15.25 -3.76 -5.16
C ASN A 178 14.83 -5.23 -5.28
N TYR A 179 15.80 -6.09 -5.62
CA TYR A 179 15.56 -7.52 -5.79
C TYR A 179 14.95 -8.17 -4.55
N ASN A 180 15.36 -7.79 -3.33
CA ASN A 180 14.81 -8.37 -2.10
C ASN A 180 13.36 -7.93 -1.90
N ILE A 181 13.07 -6.63 -2.00
CA ILE A 181 11.71 -6.11 -1.82
C ILE A 181 10.76 -6.71 -2.87
N LEU A 182 11.17 -6.78 -4.13
CA LEU A 182 10.32 -7.36 -5.17
C LEU A 182 10.10 -8.86 -4.94
N ALA A 183 11.14 -9.59 -4.54
CA ALA A 183 11.04 -11.01 -4.23
C ALA A 183 10.07 -11.27 -3.07
N GLU A 184 10.15 -10.47 -2.00
CA GLU A 184 9.20 -10.51 -0.87
C GLU A 184 7.78 -10.19 -1.33
N LEU A 185 7.57 -9.09 -2.06
CA LEU A 185 6.24 -8.72 -2.57
C LEU A 185 5.63 -9.81 -3.47
N SER A 186 6.48 -10.54 -4.19
CA SER A 186 6.10 -11.61 -5.12
C SER A 186 6.07 -13.00 -4.46
N ALA A 187 6.37 -13.10 -3.16
CA ALA A 187 6.49 -14.36 -2.41
C ALA A 187 7.34 -15.42 -3.15
N THR A 188 8.52 -15.01 -3.63
CA THR A 188 9.47 -15.85 -4.34
C THR A 188 10.92 -15.56 -3.93
N SER A 189 11.89 -16.31 -4.47
CA SER A 189 13.30 -16.12 -4.13
C SER A 189 13.90 -14.92 -4.87
N LYS A 190 14.92 -14.31 -4.27
CA LYS A 190 15.70 -13.23 -4.89
C LYS A 190 16.33 -13.65 -6.22
N ASN A 191 16.89 -14.85 -6.28
CA ASN A 191 17.55 -15.36 -7.49
C ASN A 191 16.53 -15.52 -8.63
N TYR A 192 15.39 -16.16 -8.35
CA TYR A 192 14.34 -16.32 -9.35
C TYR A 192 13.77 -14.98 -9.83
N THR A 193 13.59 -14.03 -8.91
CA THR A 193 13.21 -12.65 -9.25
C THR A 193 14.26 -12.00 -10.16
N SER A 194 15.54 -12.17 -9.87
CA SER A 194 16.63 -11.65 -10.69
C SER A 194 16.62 -12.22 -12.11
N ASP A 195 16.36 -13.53 -12.26
CA ASP A 195 16.28 -14.21 -13.55
C ASP A 195 15.14 -13.63 -14.41
N ILE A 196 13.94 -13.47 -13.81
CA ILE A 196 12.79 -12.88 -14.50
C ILE A 196 13.08 -11.44 -14.94
N LEU A 197 13.69 -10.63 -14.07
CA LEU A 197 14.09 -9.26 -14.44
C LEU A 197 15.19 -9.27 -15.53
N GLY A 198 16.04 -10.29 -15.56
CA GLY A 198 17.00 -10.53 -16.64
C GLY A 198 16.30 -10.79 -17.97
N ASP A 199 15.23 -11.59 -17.98
CA ASP A 199 14.45 -11.85 -19.18
C ASP A 199 13.70 -10.59 -19.66
N LEU A 200 13.14 -9.79 -18.75
CA LEU A 200 12.53 -8.51 -19.12
C LEU A 200 13.54 -7.53 -19.76
N ARG A 201 14.80 -7.55 -19.31
CA ARG A 201 15.88 -6.77 -19.93
C ARG A 201 16.25 -7.27 -21.32
N LYS A 202 16.33 -8.59 -21.52
CA LYS A 202 16.55 -9.19 -22.85
C LYS A 202 15.43 -8.87 -23.84
N GLN A 203 14.23 -8.58 -23.32
CA GLN A 203 13.07 -8.18 -24.10
C GLN A 203 12.95 -6.65 -24.26
N ASP A 204 13.92 -5.86 -23.80
CA ASP A 204 13.89 -4.39 -23.82
C ASP A 204 12.66 -3.77 -23.11
N ILE A 205 12.06 -4.50 -22.17
CA ILE A 205 10.92 -4.02 -21.37
C ILE A 205 11.42 -3.26 -20.14
N LEU A 206 12.50 -3.75 -19.54
CA LEU A 206 13.12 -3.16 -18.35
C LEU A 206 14.53 -2.70 -18.68
N VAL A 207 14.88 -1.47 -18.30
CA VAL A 207 16.23 -0.92 -18.48
C VAL A 207 16.91 -0.72 -17.14
N SER A 208 18.23 -0.89 -17.18
CA SER A 208 19.19 -0.67 -16.09
C SER A 208 19.16 -1.71 -14.95
N THR A 209 20.35 -2.03 -14.45
CA THR A 209 20.55 -2.73 -13.17
C THR A 209 20.67 -1.74 -12.00
N LYS A 210 20.98 -0.46 -12.32
CA LYS A 210 21.03 0.65 -11.37
C LYS A 210 19.62 1.20 -11.16
N LYS A 211 19.33 1.58 -9.91
CA LYS A 211 18.05 2.19 -9.54
C LYS A 211 17.97 3.67 -9.95
N PRO A 212 16.77 4.24 -10.11
CA PRO A 212 15.48 3.52 -10.19
C PRO A 212 15.45 2.60 -11.41
N TRP A 213 14.72 1.48 -11.29
CA TRP A 213 14.48 0.62 -12.44
C TRP A 213 13.43 1.27 -13.34
N ILE A 214 13.59 1.14 -14.65
CA ILE A 214 12.73 1.84 -15.62
C ILE A 214 12.06 0.80 -16.51
N ILE A 215 10.74 0.84 -16.62
CA ILE A 215 9.98 0.13 -17.64
C ILE A 215 9.92 1.05 -18.86
N THR A 216 10.60 0.69 -19.94
CA THR A 216 10.75 1.53 -21.14
C THR A 216 9.62 1.37 -22.14
N ASP A 217 8.84 0.31 -22.01
CA ASP A 217 7.69 0.04 -22.86
C ASP A 217 6.55 -0.54 -22.01
N ILE A 218 5.69 0.35 -21.51
CA ILE A 218 4.52 0.00 -20.70
C ILE A 218 3.55 -0.85 -21.51
N GLU A 219 3.34 -0.52 -22.78
CA GLU A 219 2.40 -1.26 -23.64
C GLU A 219 2.88 -2.69 -23.91
N LYS A 220 4.18 -2.88 -24.19
CA LYS A 220 4.77 -4.22 -24.31
C LYS A 220 4.71 -4.98 -23.00
N PHE A 221 4.92 -4.32 -21.86
CA PHE A 221 4.76 -4.94 -20.55
C PHE A 221 3.30 -5.38 -20.30
N ARG A 222 2.31 -4.55 -20.64
CA ARG A 222 0.88 -4.89 -20.55
C ARG A 222 0.46 -6.03 -21.47
N ALA A 223 1.00 -6.04 -22.70
CA ALA A 223 0.78 -7.14 -23.63
C ALA A 223 1.33 -8.46 -23.06
N LEU A 224 2.53 -8.43 -22.46
CA LEU A 224 3.11 -9.58 -21.78
C LEU A 224 2.23 -10.05 -20.62
N THR A 225 1.80 -9.17 -19.72
CA THR A 225 0.93 -9.55 -18.59
C THR A 225 -0.39 -10.15 -19.06
N THR A 226 -0.97 -9.61 -20.14
CA THR A 226 -2.18 -10.16 -20.76
C THR A 226 -1.95 -11.56 -21.31
N SER A 227 -0.85 -11.75 -22.05
CA SER A 227 -0.52 -13.05 -22.66
C SER A 227 -0.24 -14.15 -21.63
N GLU A 228 0.27 -13.77 -20.46
CA GLU A 228 0.49 -14.67 -19.32
C GLU A 228 -0.76 -14.82 -18.43
N ASN A 229 -1.93 -14.32 -18.85
CA ASN A 229 -3.20 -14.39 -18.10
C ASN A 229 -3.10 -13.81 -16.68
N ILE A 230 -2.34 -12.72 -16.52
CA ILE A 230 -2.19 -12.03 -15.24
C ILE A 230 -3.36 -11.05 -15.07
N PRO A 231 -4.13 -11.14 -13.97
CA PRO A 231 -5.27 -10.25 -13.75
C PRO A 231 -4.82 -8.81 -13.49
N TYR A 232 -5.63 -7.86 -13.95
CA TYR A 232 -5.46 -6.44 -13.64
C TYR A 232 -6.10 -6.10 -12.29
N LEU A 233 -5.51 -5.13 -11.57
CA LEU A 233 -5.96 -4.67 -10.26
C LEU A 233 -6.96 -3.52 -10.34
#